data_AF-A0A967H8M8-F1
#
_entry.id   AF-A0A967H8M8-F1
#
_cell.length_a   1.000
_cell.length_b   1.000
_cell.length_c   1.000
_cell.angle_alpha   90.00
_cell.angle_beta   90.00
_cell.angle_gamma   90.00
#
_symmetry.space_group_name_H-M   'P 1'
#
loop_
_entity.id
_entity.type
_entity.pdbx_description
1 polymer ?
#
loop_
_entity_poly.entity_id
_entity_poly.type
_entity_poly.pdbx_seq_one_letter_code
_entity_poly.pdbx_strand_id
1 'polypeptide(L)'
;MPENLAEEIYRLRQRMEKELGKENDQHRNIKTGRGGMVDVEFIAQYLQLKHGKGRPDLQCRNTLDALAVLQSESLISEKDYETLSTGYKFLRRLENKLRLVHDQSVNELTADSAYLKKLARHLGYKESSGHPEQLFQQEYAARTQAIREAFNRILSCSENA
;
A
#
# COMPACT_ATOMS: atom_id res chain seq x y z
N MET A 1 23.47 10.54 -6.35
CA MET A 1 22.12 9.99 -6.56
C MET A 1 21.96 9.74 -8.05
N PRO A 2 21.34 8.63 -8.50
CA PRO A 2 21.10 8.41 -9.92
C PRO A 2 20.27 9.56 -10.51
N GLU A 3 20.59 9.98 -11.74
CA GLU A 3 19.96 11.14 -12.39
C GLU A 3 18.45 10.97 -12.59
N ASN A 4 17.95 9.72 -12.66
CA ASN A 4 16.50 9.45 -12.76
C ASN A 4 15.99 8.44 -11.72
N LEU A 5 16.15 8.76 -10.43
CA LEU A 5 15.69 7.91 -9.33
C LEU A 5 14.18 7.61 -9.41
N ALA A 6 13.34 8.57 -9.80
CA ALA A 6 11.89 8.39 -9.87
C ALA A 6 11.51 7.36 -10.94
N GLU A 7 12.07 7.47 -12.15
CA GLU A 7 11.85 6.51 -13.23
C GLU A 7 12.35 5.11 -12.84
N GLU A 8 13.50 5.02 -12.17
CA GLU A 8 14.05 3.73 -11.74
C GLU A 8 13.15 3.05 -10.70
N ILE A 9 12.68 3.78 -9.69
CA ILE A 9 11.71 3.29 -8.68
C ILE A 9 10.41 2.85 -9.36
N TYR A 10 9.89 3.63 -10.29
CA TYR A 10 8.68 3.30 -11.04
C TYR A 10 8.87 2.01 -11.86
N ARG A 11 9.96 1.91 -12.61
CA ARG A 11 10.30 0.73 -13.43
C ARG A 11 10.46 -0.53 -12.57
N LEU A 12 11.19 -0.44 -11.46
CA LEU A 12 11.36 -1.55 -10.51
C LEU A 12 10.00 -1.99 -9.96
N ARG A 13 9.15 -1.01 -9.59
CA ARG A 13 7.82 -1.29 -9.06
C ARG A 13 6.93 -1.98 -10.09
N GLN A 14 6.91 -1.52 -11.33
CA GLN A 14 6.13 -2.12 -12.42
C GLN A 14 6.56 -3.56 -12.70
N ARG A 15 7.87 -3.82 -12.76
CA ARG A 15 8.39 -5.18 -12.94
C ARG A 15 7.94 -6.09 -11.81
N MET A 16 8.03 -5.63 -10.58
CA MET A 16 7.62 -6.40 -9.41
C MET A 16 6.11 -6.65 -9.37
N GLU A 17 5.29 -5.69 -9.83
CA GLU A 17 3.83 -5.89 -10.00
C GLU A 17 3.54 -7.03 -10.97
N LYS A 18 4.22 -7.01 -12.13
CA LYS A 18 4.05 -8.00 -13.18
C LYS A 18 4.53 -9.39 -12.76
N GLU A 19 5.68 -9.47 -12.10
CA GLU A 19 6.33 -10.75 -11.77
C GLU A 19 5.79 -11.37 -10.47
N LEU A 20 5.44 -10.57 -9.46
CA LEU A 20 5.03 -11.05 -8.14
C LEU A 20 3.55 -10.76 -7.80
N GLY A 21 2.97 -9.69 -8.35
CA GLY A 21 1.57 -9.35 -8.12
C GLY A 21 0.61 -10.32 -8.83
N LYS A 22 0.87 -10.57 -10.12
CA LYS A 22 0.12 -11.51 -10.99
C LYS A 22 -1.40 -11.41 -10.86
N GLU A 23 -1.90 -10.19 -10.65
CA GLU A 23 -3.33 -9.96 -10.41
C GLU A 23 -4.16 -10.24 -11.65
N ASN A 24 -5.39 -10.70 -11.43
CA ASN A 24 -6.43 -10.86 -12.43
C ASN A 24 -7.80 -10.60 -11.79
N ASP A 25 -8.89 -10.81 -12.54
CA ASP A 25 -10.24 -10.55 -12.03
C ASP A 25 -10.61 -11.40 -10.80
N GLN A 26 -9.96 -12.55 -10.63
CA GLN A 26 -10.21 -13.48 -9.54
C GLN A 26 -9.21 -13.36 -8.39
N HIS A 27 -8.03 -12.78 -8.61
CA HIS A 27 -6.91 -12.79 -7.65
C HIS A 27 -6.29 -11.40 -7.51
N ARG A 28 -6.22 -10.91 -6.27
CA ARG A 28 -5.53 -9.67 -5.90
C ARG A 28 -4.40 -9.96 -4.93
N ASN A 29 -3.30 -9.22 -5.00
CA ASN A 29 -2.17 -9.38 -4.08
C ASN A 29 -2.03 -8.14 -3.19
N ILE A 30 -2.27 -8.30 -1.89
CA ILE A 30 -2.32 -7.17 -0.95
C ILE A 30 -0.94 -6.50 -0.73
N LYS A 31 0.15 -7.17 -1.09
CA LYS A 31 1.52 -6.66 -0.96
C LYS A 31 2.03 -6.07 -2.26
N THR A 32 2.16 -6.91 -3.29
CA THR A 32 2.83 -6.59 -4.55
C THR A 32 1.86 -6.18 -5.66
N GLY A 33 0.55 -6.34 -5.44
CA GLY A 33 -0.51 -5.91 -6.34
C GLY A 33 -0.68 -4.39 -6.38
N ARG A 34 -1.57 -3.93 -7.25
CA ARG A 34 -1.76 -2.50 -7.49
C ARG A 34 -2.32 -1.79 -6.26
N GLY A 35 -1.65 -0.73 -5.78
CA GLY A 35 -2.05 -0.05 -4.55
C GLY A 35 -1.76 -0.86 -3.27
N GLY A 36 -0.99 -1.93 -3.38
CA GLY A 36 -0.61 -2.79 -2.27
C GLY A 36 0.44 -2.16 -1.35
N MET A 37 0.84 -2.92 -0.33
CA MET A 37 1.77 -2.46 0.71
C MET A 37 3.09 -1.95 0.14
N VAL A 38 3.57 -2.58 -0.94
CA VAL A 38 4.86 -2.22 -1.53
C VAL A 38 4.83 -0.88 -2.25
N ASP A 39 3.67 -0.40 -2.73
CA ASP A 39 3.56 0.98 -3.25
C ASP A 39 3.91 1.99 -2.15
N VAL A 40 3.41 1.78 -0.94
CA VAL A 40 3.67 2.66 0.21
C VAL A 40 5.16 2.60 0.61
N GLU A 41 5.72 1.39 0.66
CA GLU A 41 7.12 1.17 1.01
C GLU A 41 8.07 1.82 0.00
N PHE A 42 7.78 1.69 -1.30
CA PHE A 42 8.56 2.33 -2.36
C PHE A 42 8.54 3.84 -2.26
N ILE A 43 7.40 4.45 -1.94
CA ILE A 43 7.29 5.91 -1.82
C ILE A 43 8.06 6.42 -0.60
N ALA A 44 7.93 5.75 0.55
CA ALA A 44 8.71 6.10 1.72
C ALA A 44 10.22 6.03 1.41
N GLN A 45 10.68 4.91 0.83
CA GLN A 45 12.09 4.71 0.48
C GLN A 45 12.58 5.69 -0.59
N TYR A 46 11.77 5.98 -1.61
CA TYR A 46 12.08 6.98 -2.63
C TYR A 46 12.35 8.35 -2.01
N LEU A 47 11.48 8.80 -1.10
CA LEU A 47 11.63 10.09 -0.44
C LEU A 47 12.78 10.10 0.57
N GLN A 48 13.04 8.98 1.25
CA GLN A 48 14.23 8.81 2.09
C GLN A 48 15.52 8.88 1.25
N LEU A 49 15.54 8.30 0.06
CA LEU A 49 16.67 8.39 -0.86
C LEU A 49 16.85 9.83 -1.37
N LYS A 50 15.76 10.51 -1.70
CA LYS A 50 15.77 11.89 -2.21
C LYS A 50 16.22 12.91 -1.15
N HIS A 51 15.77 12.75 0.09
CA HIS A 51 15.92 13.77 1.14
C HIS A 51 16.80 13.33 2.33
N GLY A 52 17.17 12.06 2.44
CA GLY A 52 17.81 11.48 3.63
C GLY A 52 19.30 11.79 3.80
N LYS A 53 19.95 12.44 2.82
CA LYS A 53 21.38 12.79 2.91
C LYS A 53 21.59 13.77 4.06
N GLY A 54 22.37 13.36 5.07
CA GLY A 54 22.64 14.18 6.25
C GLY A 54 21.45 14.30 7.22
N ARG A 55 20.40 13.50 7.03
CA ARG A 55 19.16 13.50 7.82
C ARG A 55 18.93 12.13 8.48
N PRO A 56 19.49 11.89 9.69
CA PRO A 56 19.40 10.58 10.37
C PRO A 56 17.97 10.18 10.75
N ASP A 57 17.10 11.15 11.01
CA ASP A 57 15.66 11.02 11.22
C ASP A 57 14.95 10.32 10.04
N LEU A 58 15.39 10.60 8.81
CA LEU A 58 14.90 9.96 7.59
C LEU A 58 15.57 8.62 7.28
N GLN A 59 16.49 8.11 8.10
CA GLN A 59 17.14 6.80 7.90
C GLN A 59 16.48 5.68 8.71
N CYS A 60 15.29 5.93 9.24
CA CYS A 60 14.49 4.92 9.92
C CYS A 60 14.04 3.79 8.97
N ARG A 61 13.97 2.57 9.50
CA ARG A 61 13.60 1.37 8.71
C ARG A 61 12.10 1.10 8.66
N ASN A 62 11.34 1.67 9.61
CA ASN A 62 9.90 1.49 9.69
C ASN A 62 9.19 2.45 8.73
N THR A 63 8.36 1.91 7.85
CA THR A 63 7.63 2.68 6.84
C THR A 63 6.73 3.76 7.44
N LEU A 64 6.03 3.48 8.53
CA LEU A 64 5.14 4.46 9.17
C LEU A 64 5.92 5.57 9.86
N ASP A 65 7.05 5.24 10.49
CA ASP A 65 7.93 6.23 11.11
C ASP A 65 8.55 7.14 10.03
N ALA A 66 8.98 6.56 8.91
CA ALA A 66 9.48 7.32 7.77
C ALA A 66 8.42 8.28 7.21
N LEU A 67 7.18 7.80 7.01
CA LEU A 67 6.07 8.66 6.57
C LEU A 67 5.78 9.79 7.56
N ALA A 68 5.87 9.53 8.87
CA ALA A 68 5.64 10.56 9.88
C ALA A 68 6.71 11.66 9.83
N VAL A 69 7.99 11.28 9.73
CA VAL A 69 9.09 12.26 9.58
C VAL A 69 8.96 13.03 8.27
N LEU A 70 8.64 12.35 7.16
CA LEU A 70 8.43 13.00 5.87
C LEU A 70 7.30 14.04 5.93
N GLN A 71 6.23 13.77 6.66
CA GLN A 71 5.13 14.71 6.84
C GLN A 71 5.51 15.87 7.77
N SER A 72 6.18 15.62 8.89
CA SER A 72 6.58 16.69 9.83
C SER A 72 7.53 17.69 9.19
N GLU A 73 8.28 17.23 8.19
CA GLU A 73 9.23 18.01 7.40
C GLU A 73 8.62 18.61 6.13
N SER A 74 7.30 18.47 5.94
CA SER A 74 6.58 18.96 4.76
C SER A 74 7.11 18.44 3.42
N LEU A 75 7.76 17.26 3.43
CA LEU A 75 8.27 16.57 2.24
C LEU A 75 7.17 15.75 1.53
N ILE A 76 6.04 15.54 2.20
CA ILE A 76 4.80 15.01 1.64
C ILE A 76 3.61 15.83 2.14
N SER A 77 2.54 15.89 1.34
CA SER A 77 1.31 16.55 1.78
C SER A 77 0.64 15.77 2.91
N GLU A 78 -0.10 16.48 3.78
CA GLU A 78 -0.91 15.86 4.83
C GLU A 78 -1.89 14.83 4.24
N LYS A 79 -2.53 15.16 3.12
CA LYS A 79 -3.44 14.26 2.41
C LYS A 79 -2.76 12.96 1.95
N ASP A 80 -1.54 13.05 1.42
CA ASP A 80 -0.77 11.86 1.02
C ASP A 80 -0.37 11.04 2.24
N TYR A 81 0.11 11.70 3.29
CA TYR A 81 0.47 11.04 4.54
C TYR A 81 -0.70 10.26 5.12
N GLU A 82 -1.88 10.86 5.22
CA GLU A 82 -3.09 10.19 5.72
C GLU A 82 -3.48 9.01 4.84
N THR A 83 -3.47 9.19 3.52
CA THR A 83 -3.81 8.15 2.54
C THR A 83 -2.87 6.95 2.67
N LEU A 84 -1.56 7.20 2.64
CA LEU A 84 -0.53 6.16 2.69
C LEU A 84 -0.49 5.47 4.06
N SER A 85 -0.53 6.23 5.16
CA SER A 85 -0.41 5.68 6.51
C SER A 85 -1.64 4.86 6.91
N THR A 86 -2.85 5.36 6.65
CA THR A 86 -4.09 4.64 6.98
C THR A 86 -4.29 3.43 6.06
N GLY A 87 -3.97 3.59 4.76
CA GLY A 87 -3.97 2.51 3.79
C GLY A 87 -3.00 1.39 4.16
N TYR A 88 -1.76 1.72 4.55
CA TYR A 88 -0.77 0.73 4.98
C TYR A 88 -1.18 0.00 6.26
N LYS A 89 -1.69 0.72 7.27
CA LYS A 89 -2.22 0.11 8.50
C LYS A 89 -3.38 -0.85 8.19
N PHE A 90 -4.28 -0.47 7.28
CA PHE A 90 -5.36 -1.33 6.82
C PHE A 90 -4.85 -2.61 6.15
N LEU A 91 -3.92 -2.49 5.19
CA LEU A 91 -3.35 -3.64 4.48
C LEU A 91 -2.55 -4.56 5.42
N ARG A 92 -1.82 -4.00 6.39
CA ARG A 92 -1.10 -4.79 7.40
C ARG A 92 -2.06 -5.54 8.33
N ARG A 93 -3.17 -4.91 8.73
CA ARG A 93 -4.23 -5.59 9.50
C ARG A 93 -4.85 -6.74 8.70
N LEU A 94 -5.09 -6.52 7.41
CA LEU A 94 -5.60 -7.53 6.50
C LEU A 94 -4.61 -8.70 6.34
N GLU A 95 -3.33 -8.41 6.09
CA GLU A 95 -2.26 -9.42 6.01
C GLU A 95 -2.21 -10.29 7.27
N ASN A 96 -2.20 -9.65 8.44
CA ASN A 96 -2.19 -10.34 9.72
C ASN A 96 -3.42 -11.26 9.87
N LYS A 97 -4.58 -10.83 9.38
CA LYS A 97 -5.80 -11.64 9.46
C LYS A 97 -5.81 -12.81 8.49
N LEU A 98 -5.33 -12.61 7.26
CA LEU A 98 -5.14 -13.68 6.28
C LEU A 98 -4.21 -14.76 6.84
N ARG A 99 -3.10 -14.35 7.47
CA ARG A 99 -2.16 -15.29 8.10
C ARG A 99 -2.80 -16.13 9.20
N LEU A 100 -3.64 -15.53 10.04
CA LEU A 100 -4.35 -16.24 11.10
C LEU A 100 -5.41 -17.21 10.57
N VAL A 101 -6.03 -16.91 9.42
CA VAL A 101 -7.08 -17.77 8.83
C VAL A 101 -6.50 -18.97 8.09
N HIS A 102 -5.36 -18.79 7.42
CA HIS A 102 -4.76 -19.83 6.57
C HIS A 102 -3.58 -20.56 7.19
N ASP A 103 -3.14 -20.15 8.39
CA ASP A 103 -1.93 -20.63 9.08
C ASP A 103 -0.66 -20.57 8.21
N GLN A 104 -0.67 -19.69 7.20
CA GLN A 104 0.40 -19.49 6.22
C GLN A 104 0.43 -18.03 5.77
N SER A 105 1.57 -17.58 5.23
CA SER A 105 1.69 -16.23 4.66
C SER A 105 0.93 -16.12 3.32
N VAL A 106 -0.40 -16.02 3.39
CA VAL A 106 -1.25 -15.75 2.24
C VAL A 106 -1.33 -14.25 2.01
N ASN A 107 -0.84 -13.79 0.86
CA ASN A 107 -0.94 -12.39 0.42
C ASN A 107 -1.99 -12.20 -0.67
N GLU A 108 -2.73 -13.27 -1.00
CA GLU A 108 -3.68 -13.30 -2.09
C GLU A 108 -5.12 -13.21 -1.55
N LEU A 109 -5.93 -12.39 -2.21
CA LEU A 109 -7.37 -12.33 -2.05
C LEU A 109 -8.00 -12.96 -3.28
N THR A 110 -8.84 -13.97 -3.06
CA THR A 110 -9.65 -14.59 -4.11
C THR A 110 -11.02 -13.91 -4.20
N ALA A 111 -11.65 -13.95 -5.37
CA ALA A 111 -13.00 -13.43 -5.61
C ALA A 111 -14.13 -14.35 -5.07
N ASP A 112 -13.81 -15.42 -4.34
CA ASP A 112 -14.83 -16.29 -3.75
C ASP A 112 -15.63 -15.51 -2.69
N SER A 113 -16.92 -15.31 -2.98
CA SER A 113 -17.84 -14.58 -2.11
C SER A 113 -17.97 -15.22 -0.73
N ALA A 114 -17.97 -16.56 -0.62
CA ALA A 114 -18.10 -17.24 0.66
C ALA A 114 -16.86 -17.01 1.54
N TYR A 115 -15.68 -17.11 0.94
CA TYR A 115 -14.42 -16.77 1.59
C TYR A 115 -14.36 -15.30 2.02
N LEU A 116 -14.67 -14.37 1.11
CA LEU A 116 -14.66 -12.94 1.41
C LEU A 116 -15.66 -12.54 2.50
N LYS A 117 -16.83 -13.20 2.55
CA LYS A 117 -17.82 -13.00 3.60
C LYS A 117 -17.28 -13.39 4.97
N LYS A 118 -16.61 -14.55 5.06
CA LYS A 118 -15.94 -14.98 6.29
C LYS A 118 -14.83 -13.99 6.68
N LEU A 119 -13.99 -13.59 5.73
CA LEU A 119 -12.89 -12.65 5.98
C LEU A 119 -13.41 -11.28 6.45
N ALA A 120 -14.43 -10.74 5.81
CA ALA A 120 -15.06 -9.47 6.19
C ALA A 120 -15.61 -9.52 7.63
N ARG A 121 -16.29 -10.61 8.03
CA ARG A 121 -16.73 -10.79 9.42
C ARG A 121 -15.57 -10.79 10.41
N HIS A 122 -14.47 -11.48 10.08
CA HIS A 122 -13.26 -11.51 10.90
C HIS A 122 -12.57 -10.14 11.04
N LEU A 123 -12.74 -9.26 10.05
CA LEU A 123 -12.25 -7.89 10.05
C LEU A 123 -13.20 -6.91 10.75
N GLY A 124 -14.36 -7.38 11.24
CA GLY A 124 -15.33 -6.58 11.99
C GLY A 124 -16.37 -5.88 11.12
N TYR A 125 -16.48 -6.20 9.83
CA TYR A 125 -17.56 -5.68 8.99
C TYR A 125 -18.89 -6.30 9.44
N LYS A 126 -19.84 -5.44 9.84
CA LYS A 126 -21.12 -5.85 10.43
C LYS A 126 -22.13 -6.27 9.38
N GLU A 127 -23.01 -7.20 9.75
CA GLU A 127 -24.06 -7.77 8.89
C GLU A 127 -25.28 -6.87 8.68
N SER A 128 -25.33 -5.66 9.23
CA SER A 128 -26.50 -4.77 9.13
C SER A 128 -26.91 -4.46 7.68
N SER A 129 -26.04 -4.73 6.70
CA SER A 129 -26.26 -4.62 5.25
C SER A 129 -26.46 -5.95 4.52
N GLY A 130 -26.45 -7.10 5.20
CA GLY A 130 -26.57 -8.46 4.61
C GLY A 130 -25.34 -8.97 3.84
N HIS A 131 -24.50 -8.04 3.36
CA HIS A 131 -23.36 -8.27 2.47
C HIS A 131 -22.05 -7.63 2.99
N PRO A 132 -21.49 -8.10 4.12
CA PRO A 132 -20.23 -7.58 4.66
C PRO A 132 -19.05 -7.74 3.69
N GLU A 133 -19.07 -8.75 2.82
CA GLU A 133 -18.09 -8.95 1.75
C GLU A 133 -18.03 -7.76 0.77
N GLN A 134 -19.18 -7.17 0.41
CA GLN A 134 -19.24 -6.05 -0.52
C GLN A 134 -18.65 -4.79 0.09
N LEU A 135 -18.96 -4.52 1.37
CA LEU A 135 -18.37 -3.39 2.10
C LEU A 135 -16.85 -3.52 2.20
N PHE A 136 -16.36 -4.71 2.51
CA PHE A 136 -14.93 -4.99 2.55
C PHE A 136 -14.28 -4.79 1.17
N GLN A 137 -14.88 -5.32 0.10
CA GLN A 137 -14.37 -5.16 -1.26
C GLN A 137 -14.33 -3.69 -1.69
N GLN A 138 -15.38 -2.92 -1.36
CA GLN A 138 -15.44 -1.48 -1.65
C GLN A 138 -14.36 -0.70 -0.89
N GLU A 139 -14.21 -0.94 0.42
CA GLU A 139 -13.17 -0.28 1.21
C GLU A 139 -11.76 -0.67 0.72
N TYR A 140 -11.54 -1.96 0.42
CA TYR A 140 -10.28 -2.45 -0.14
C TYR A 140 -9.95 -1.75 -1.46
N ALA A 141 -10.89 -1.74 -2.41
CA ALA A 141 -10.70 -1.12 -3.72
C ALA A 141 -10.46 0.39 -3.61
N ALA A 142 -11.24 1.10 -2.79
CA ALA A 142 -11.08 2.54 -2.58
C ALA A 142 -9.71 2.87 -1.99
N ARG A 143 -9.24 2.11 -0.99
CA ARG A 143 -7.94 2.33 -0.35
C ARG A 143 -6.77 2.03 -1.28
N THR A 144 -6.80 0.91 -1.99
CA THR A 144 -5.70 0.56 -2.92
C THR A 144 -5.65 1.52 -4.10
N GLN A 145 -6.81 1.96 -4.62
CA GLN A 145 -6.86 3.00 -5.63
C GLN A 145 -6.26 4.32 -5.12
N ALA A 146 -6.64 4.78 -3.93
CA ALA A 146 -6.10 6.02 -3.35
C ALA A 146 -4.58 5.93 -3.10
N ILE A 147 -4.08 4.79 -2.62
CA ILE A 147 -2.63 4.55 -2.47
C ILE A 147 -1.92 4.67 -3.83
N ARG A 148 -2.46 4.04 -4.87
CA ARG A 148 -1.86 4.08 -6.21
C ARG A 148 -1.90 5.48 -6.82
N GLU A 149 -2.96 6.24 -6.60
CA GLU A 149 -3.06 7.63 -7.03
C GLU A 149 -2.01 8.51 -6.32
N ALA A 150 -1.83 8.34 -5.01
CA ALA A 150 -0.77 9.01 -4.25
C ALA A 150 0.63 8.62 -4.76
N PHE A 151 0.87 7.32 -4.99
CA PHE A 151 2.12 6.80 -5.55
C PHE A 151 2.47 7.48 -6.88
N ASN A 152 1.53 7.49 -7.83
CA ASN A 152 1.75 8.10 -9.14
C ASN A 152 2.00 9.61 -9.03
N ARG A 153 1.20 10.31 -8.21
CA ARG A 153 1.30 11.76 -8.05
C ARG A 153 2.66 12.19 -7.47
N ILE A 154 3.13 11.52 -6.42
CA ILE A 154 4.39 11.84 -5.75
C ILE A 154 5.58 11.62 -6.69
N LEU A 155 5.58 10.54 -7.47
CA LEU A 155 6.63 10.29 -8.45
C LEU A 155 6.58 11.30 -9.61
N SER A 156 5.39 11.65 -10.12
CA SER A 156 5.26 12.65 -11.21
C SER A 156 5.65 14.07 -10.80
N CYS A 157 5.39 14.48 -9.56
CA CYS A 157 5.79 15.81 -9.08
C CYS A 157 7.32 15.96 -8.98
N SER A 158 8.05 14.84 -8.95
CA SER A 158 9.50 14.86 -8.78
C SER A 158 10.29 14.91 -10.08
N GLU A 159 9.65 14.71 -11.24
CA GLU A 159 10.28 14.88 -12.55
C GLU A 159 10.33 16.36 -13.00
N ASN A 160 9.60 17.25 -12.31
CA ASN A 160 9.44 18.66 -12.66
C ASN A 160 10.22 19.65 -11.75
N ALA A 161 11.16 19.17 -10.93
CA ALA A 161 11.88 19.97 -9.93
C ALA A 161 13.41 19.86 -10.09
#